data_AF-A0A929C1S5-F1
#
_entry.id   AF-A0A929C1S5-F1
#
_cell.length_a   1.000
_cell.length_b   1.000
_cell.length_c   1.000
_cell.angle_alpha   90.00
_cell.angle_beta   90.00
_cell.angle_gamma   90.00
#
_symmetry.space_group_name_H-M   'P 1'
#
loop_
_entity.id
_entity.type
_entity.pdbx_description
1 polymer ?
#
loop_
_entity_poly.entity_id
_entity_poly.type
_entity_poly.pdbx_seq_one_letter_code
_entity_poly.pdbx_strand_id
1 'polypeptide(L)'
;SGTVVAAEDLPRVIDDARKGRVEFKLDRTAIIHLPLGKVSFEADKLLGNLTTVIEAVVKAKPSRAKGQYIKSATLTTTMGPGIRLDLKSTLDLGAG
;
A
#
# COMPACT_ATOMS: atom_id res chain seq x y z
N SER A 1 5.01 12.80 1.38
CA SER A 1 5.15 14.27 1.34
C SER A 1 5.63 14.68 -0.04
N GLY A 2 4.83 14.39 -1.07
CA GLY A 2 5.08 14.76 -2.47
C GLY A 2 4.08 15.79 -2.99
N THR A 3 3.40 16.52 -2.09
CA THR A 3 2.35 17.49 -2.43
C THR A 3 2.87 18.92 -2.68
N VAL A 4 4.18 19.15 -2.56
CA VAL A 4 4.81 20.44 -2.92
C VAL A 4 5.51 20.25 -4.25
N VAL A 5 4.98 20.88 -5.30
CA VAL A 5 5.42 20.74 -6.70
C VAL A 5 5.47 22.09 -7.37
N ALA A 6 6.45 22.27 -8.27
CA ALA A 6 6.59 23.46 -9.10
C ALA A 6 5.36 23.66 -10.00
N ALA A 7 5.05 24.90 -10.36
CA ALA A 7 3.83 25.26 -11.09
C ALA A 7 3.67 24.54 -12.45
N GLU A 8 4.77 24.05 -13.01
CA GLU A 8 4.86 23.38 -14.30
C GLU A 8 4.28 21.95 -14.27
N ASP A 9 4.32 21.26 -13.11
CA ASP A 9 3.88 19.87 -12.95
C ASP A 9 2.45 19.73 -12.37
N LEU A 10 1.78 20.86 -12.09
CA LEU A 10 0.40 20.91 -11.59
C LEU A 10 -0.58 20.00 -12.35
N PRO A 11 -0.69 20.01 -13.69
CA PRO A 11 -1.67 19.20 -14.40
C PRO A 11 -1.44 17.70 -14.22
N ARG A 12 -0.17 17.24 -14.22
CA ARG A 12 0.18 15.84 -13.99
C ARG A 12 -0.16 15.40 -12.56
N VAL A 13 0.12 16.27 -11.58
CA VAL A 13 -0.14 15.97 -10.17
C VAL A 13 -1.63 15.94 -9.87
N ILE A 14 -2.43 16.78 -10.52
CA ILE A 14 -3.89 16.76 -10.40
C ILE A 14 -4.47 15.46 -11.00
N ASP A 15 -3.98 15.03 -12.16
CA ASP A 15 -4.41 13.76 -12.77
C ASP A 15 -4.00 12.55 -11.92
N ASP A 16 -2.78 12.54 -11.38
CA ASP A 16 -2.31 11.50 -10.47
C ASP A 16 -3.09 11.48 -9.15
N ALA A 17 -3.44 12.64 -8.61
CA ALA A 17 -4.28 12.75 -7.43
C ALA A 17 -5.69 12.21 -7.70
N ARG A 18 -6.28 12.53 -8.87
CA ARG A 18 -7.59 12.01 -9.30
C ARG A 18 -7.60 10.51 -9.52
N LYS A 19 -6.49 9.93 -9.98
CA LYS A 19 -6.31 8.48 -10.14
C LYS A 19 -6.18 7.73 -8.81
N GLY A 20 -6.24 8.44 -7.68
CA GLY A 20 -6.22 7.83 -6.35
C GLY A 20 -4.81 7.52 -5.87
N ARG A 21 -3.84 8.41 -6.12
CA ARG A 21 -2.50 8.32 -5.50
C ARG A 21 -2.66 8.28 -3.98
N VAL A 22 -2.40 7.11 -3.38
CA VAL A 22 -2.36 6.94 -1.93
C VAL A 22 -0.91 7.09 -1.47
N GLU A 23 -0.62 8.16 -0.73
CA GLU A 23 0.66 8.29 -0.04
C GLU A 23 0.64 7.46 1.25
N PHE A 24 1.58 6.52 1.38
CA PHE A 24 1.80 5.82 2.63
C PHE A 24 2.89 6.52 3.44
N LYS A 25 2.58 6.84 4.69
CA LYS A 25 3.54 7.37 5.66
C LYS A 25 3.73 6.37 6.79
N LEU A 26 4.97 6.18 7.20
CA LEU A 26 5.30 5.36 8.36
C LEU A 26 4.91 6.12 9.63
N ASP A 27 4.09 5.51 10.48
CA ASP A 27 3.77 6.05 11.79
C ASP A 27 4.93 5.83 12.79
N ARG A 28 4.90 6.52 13.94
CA ARG A 28 5.88 6.34 15.04
C ARG A 28 5.96 4.89 15.53
N THR A 29 4.88 4.12 15.38
CA THR A 29 4.81 2.69 15.70
C THR A 29 5.42 1.79 14.61
N ALA A 30 5.98 2.37 13.53
CA ALA A 30 6.49 1.67 12.36
C ALA A 30 5.46 0.81 11.61
N ILE A 31 4.17 1.18 11.70
CA ILE A 31 3.08 0.55 10.97
C ILE A 31 2.68 1.44 9.79
N ILE A 32 2.34 0.79 8.67
CA ILE A 32 1.77 1.44 7.49
C ILE A 32 0.27 1.13 7.45
N HIS A 33 -0.56 2.17 7.50
CA HIS A 33 -2.01 2.05 7.36
C HIS A 33 -2.43 2.53 5.98
N LEU A 34 -3.06 1.65 5.19
CA LEU A 34 -3.52 1.98 3.85
C LEU A 34 -4.94 1.47 3.62
N PRO A 35 -5.86 2.32 3.11
CA PRO A 35 -7.15 1.85 2.64
C PRO A 35 -6.98 1.11 1.29
N LEU A 36 -7.22 -0.20 1.29
CA LEU A 36 -7.13 -1.03 0.07
C LEU A 36 -8.36 -0.90 -0.85
N GLY A 37 -9.50 -0.42 -0.33
CA GLY A 37 -10.73 -0.25 -1.08
C GLY A 37 -11.97 -0.23 -0.18
N LYS A 38 -13.15 -0.34 -0.82
CA LYS A 38 -14.44 -0.52 -0.15
C LYS A 38 -14.91 -1.97 -0.31
N VAL A 39 -15.78 -2.42 0.59
CA VAL A 39 -16.42 -3.75 0.52
C VAL A 39 -17.21 -3.95 -0.79
N SER A 40 -17.67 -2.86 -1.40
CA SER A 40 -18.40 -2.88 -2.68
C SER A 40 -17.53 -3.14 -3.92
N PHE A 41 -16.21 -3.34 -3.76
CA PHE A 41 -15.32 -3.66 -4.89
C PHE A 41 -15.29 -5.16 -5.14
N GLU A 42 -15.10 -5.54 -6.41
CA GLU A 42 -14.89 -6.93 -6.79
C GLU A 42 -13.61 -7.49 -6.16
N ALA A 43 -13.63 -8.79 -5.81
CA ALA A 43 -12.52 -9.46 -5.16
C ALA A 43 -11.22 -9.36 -5.96
N ASP A 44 -11.29 -9.44 -7.29
CA ASP A 44 -10.13 -9.36 -8.18
C ASP A 44 -9.44 -7.99 -8.13
N LYS A 45 -10.23 -6.91 -8.01
CA LYS A 45 -9.70 -5.54 -7.89
C LYS A 45 -9.06 -5.32 -6.53
N LEU A 46 -9.63 -5.90 -5.47
CA LEU A 46 -9.03 -5.85 -4.13
C LEU A 46 -7.71 -6.61 -4.06
N LEU A 47 -7.63 -7.76 -4.72
CA LEU A 47 -6.39 -8.53 -4.89
C LEU A 47 -5.33 -7.73 -5.65
N GLY A 48 -5.67 -7.14 -6.80
CA GLY A 48 -4.74 -6.31 -7.57
C GLY A 48 -4.21 -5.09 -6.80
N ASN A 49 -5.06 -4.44 -6.00
CA ASN A 49 -4.65 -3.34 -5.13
C ASN A 49 -3.67 -3.82 -4.04
N LEU A 50 -3.94 -4.97 -3.43
CA LEU A 50 -3.09 -5.55 -2.39
C LEU A 50 -1.71 -5.92 -2.95
N THR A 51 -1.65 -6.56 -4.12
CA THR A 51 -0.38 -6.87 -4.81
C THR A 51 0.41 -5.59 -5.12
N THR A 52 -0.24 -4.57 -5.69
CA THR A 52 0.41 -3.29 -6.03
C THR A 52 0.99 -2.59 -4.79
N VAL A 53 0.27 -2.62 -3.66
CA VAL A 53 0.74 -2.04 -2.39
C VAL A 53 1.95 -2.81 -1.86
N ILE A 54 1.92 -4.14 -1.90
CA ILE A 54 3.02 -4.98 -1.43
C ILE A 54 4.27 -4.75 -2.27
N GLU A 55 4.16 -4.72 -3.60
CA GLU A 55 5.26 -4.41 -4.50
C GLU A 55 5.85 -3.02 -4.24
N ALA A 56 5.00 -2.01 -4.06
CA ALA A 56 5.45 -0.66 -3.74
C ALA A 56 6.20 -0.60 -2.40
N VAL A 57 5.73 -1.34 -1.40
CA VAL A 57 6.39 -1.45 -0.09
C VAL A 57 7.73 -2.19 -0.20
N VAL A 58 7.80 -3.30 -0.95
CA VAL A 58 9.06 -4.03 -1.19
C VAL A 58 10.07 -3.15 -1.94
N LYS A 59 9.63 -2.37 -2.93
CA LYS A 59 10.48 -1.41 -3.66
C LYS A 59 10.93 -0.24 -2.79
N ALA A 60 10.09 0.18 -1.84
CA ALA A 60 10.44 1.21 -0.86
C ALA A 60 11.39 0.70 0.24
N LYS A 61 11.76 -0.59 0.25
CA LYS A 61 12.74 -1.14 1.20
C LYS A 61 14.08 -0.40 1.05
N PRO A 62 14.53 0.33 2.08
CA PRO A 62 15.84 0.95 2.05
C PRO A 62 16.92 -0.12 2.09
N SER A 63 17.97 0.04 1.27
CA SER A 63 19.11 -0.89 1.13
C SER A 63 19.84 -1.21 2.45
N ARG A 64 19.63 -0.38 3.48
CA ARG A 64 20.19 -0.56 4.83
C ARG A 64 19.39 -1.48 5.75
N ALA A 65 18.14 -1.83 5.39
CA ALA A 65 17.30 -2.68 6.22
C ALA A 65 17.74 -4.15 6.13
N LYS A 66 18.52 -4.60 7.12
CA LYS A 66 18.89 -6.01 7.31
C LYS A 66 17.74 -6.75 7.99
N GLY A 67 17.26 -7.85 7.39
CA GLY A 67 16.20 -8.73 7.95
C GLY A 67 14.87 -8.73 7.16
N GLN A 68 13.85 -9.39 7.74
CA GLN A 68 12.48 -9.36 7.23
C GLN A 68 11.93 -7.94 7.33
N TYR A 69 11.60 -7.36 6.17
CA TYR A 69 11.08 -5.99 6.08
C TYR A 69 9.61 -5.90 6.53
N ILE A 70 8.82 -6.94 6.23
CA ILE A 70 7.43 -7.06 6.65
C ILE A 70 7.36 -8.13 7.75
N LYS A 71 6.92 -7.74 8.95
CA LYS A 71 6.79 -8.65 10.12
C LYS A 71 5.42 -9.30 10.25
N SER A 72 4.37 -8.58 9.84
CA SER A 72 2.99 -9.07 9.84
C SER A 72 2.16 -8.19 8.92
N ALA A 73 1.15 -8.80 8.30
CA ALA A 73 0.13 -8.12 7.53
C ALA A 73 -1.23 -8.49 8.12
N THR A 74 -2.06 -7.49 8.40
CA THR A 74 -3.42 -7.69 8.93
C THR A 74 -4.40 -6.90 8.09
N LEU A 75 -5.45 -7.56 7.61
CA LEU A 75 -6.54 -6.93 6.88
C LEU A 75 -7.73 -6.79 7.82
N THR A 76 -8.24 -5.57 7.96
CA THR A 76 -9.39 -5.28 8.82
C THR A 76 -10.38 -4.40 8.08
N THR A 77 -11.67 -4.59 8.36
CA THR A 77 -12.70 -3.63 7.97
C THR A 77 -12.78 -2.52 9.03
N THR A 78 -13.42 -1.39 8.69
CA THR A 78 -13.49 -0.21 9.57
C THR A 78 -14.06 -0.51 10.95
N MET A 79 -14.98 -1.49 11.05
CA MET A 79 -15.67 -1.86 12.29
C MET A 79 -15.66 -3.38 12.55
N GLY A 80 -14.83 -4.14 11.86
CA GLY A 80 -14.79 -5.61 11.98
C GLY A 80 -13.49 -6.14 12.58
N PRO A 81 -13.45 -7.45 12.89
CA PRO A 81 -12.24 -8.09 13.38
C PRO A 81 -11.15 -8.12 12.30
N GLY A 82 -9.90 -7.94 12.71
CA GLY A 82 -8.74 -8.03 11.84
C GLY A 82 -8.32 -9.47 11.57
N ILE A 83 -8.20 -9.84 10.30
CA ILE A 83 -7.70 -11.14 9.84
C ILE A 83 -6.21 -11.01 9.55
N ARG A 84 -5.38 -11.83 10.22
CA ARG A 84 -3.96 -11.90 9.90
C ARG A 84 -3.76 -12.63 8.57
N LEU A 85 -3.05 -11.99 7.66
CA LEU A 85 -2.67 -12.58 6.38
C LEU A 85 -1.32 -13.27 6.52
N ASP A 86 -1.15 -14.39 5.82
CA ASP A 86 0.15 -15.04 5.71
C ASP A 86 1.05 -14.23 4.76
N LEU A 87 2.28 -14.00 5.20
CA LEU A 87 3.27 -13.19 4.50
C LEU A 87 3.83 -13.91 3.28
N LYS A 88 3.89 -15.25 3.29
CA LYS A 88 4.39 -16.01 2.14
C LYS A 88 3.46 -15.91 0.94
N SER A 89 2.18 -16.21 1.14
CA SER A 89 1.19 -16.17 0.06
C SER A 89 0.91 -14.77 -0.49
N THR A 90 1.05 -13.74 0.36
CA THR A 90 0.87 -12.34 -0.08
C THR A 90 2.08 -11.76 -0.83
N LEU A 91 3.28 -12.30 -0.61
CA LEU A 91 4.47 -11.95 -1.40
C LEU A 91 4.50 -12.70 -2.75
N ASP A 92 4.02 -13.95 -2.78
CA ASP A 92 4.00 -14.77 -4.00
C ASP A 92 2.96 -14.30 -5.04
N LEU A 93 1.93 -13.54 -4.62
CA LEU A 93 0.94 -12.94 -5.52
C LEU A 93 1.49 -11.84 -6.45
N GLY A 94 2.69 -11.33 -6.17
CA GLY A 94 3.44 -10.43 -7.06
C GLY A 94 4.50 -11.15 -7.91
N ALA A 95 4.61 -12.48 -7.82
CA ALA A 95 5.60 -13.29 -8.54
C ALA A 95 5.04 -14.02 -9.78
N GLY A 96 3.88 -13.59 -10.29
CA GLY A 96 3.23 -14.11 -11.49
C GLY A 96 3.27 -13.14 -12.66
#